data_AF-A0A942EUT1-F1
#
_entry.id   AF-A0A942EUT1-F1
#
_cell.length_a   1.000
_cell.length_b   1.000
_cell.length_c   1.000
_cell.angle_alpha   90.00
_cell.angle_beta   90.00
_cell.angle_gamma   90.00
#
_symmetry.space_group_name_H-M   'P 1'
#
loop_
_entity.id
_entity.type
_entity.pdbx_description
1 polymer ?
#
loop_
_entity_poly.entity_id
_entity_poly.type
_entity_poly.pdbx_seq_one_letter_code
_entity_poly.pdbx_strand_id
1 'polypeptide(L)'
;MAGDVLNLGEILVQPVHPFEEQRYQELMQKHHCLGSLPKISETLWYVALWGDHWVALLSFSASALKCAARDRWIGWNLRHQYDRLKLIVNNSRFLILPDWHIRNLGSRILSLCQKRLDTDWQKTFGHSVVLLETFVDPERFQGTVYKAANWLLCAIAHKIHYVTSAVM
;
A
#
# COMPACT_ATOMS: atom_id res chain seq x y z
N MET A 1 12.68 -7.23 -31.63
CA MET A 1 13.36 -7.28 -30.31
C MET A 1 12.59 -8.27 -29.47
N ALA A 2 13.25 -9.30 -28.95
CA ALA A 2 12.58 -10.39 -28.22
C ALA A 2 11.74 -9.79 -27.08
N GLY A 3 10.44 -10.08 -27.10
CA GLY A 3 9.52 -9.66 -26.06
C GLY A 3 9.79 -10.48 -24.82
N ASP A 4 10.67 -9.97 -23.95
CA ASP A 4 10.91 -10.58 -22.66
C ASP A 4 9.59 -10.58 -21.89
N VAL A 5 9.07 -11.78 -21.64
CA VAL A 5 7.86 -11.98 -20.84
C VAL A 5 8.24 -11.68 -19.40
N LEU A 6 7.60 -10.67 -18.80
CA LEU A 6 7.85 -10.29 -17.41
C LEU A 6 7.78 -11.51 -16.49
N ASN A 7 8.88 -11.74 -15.76
CA ASN A 7 8.99 -12.79 -14.77
C ASN A 7 8.65 -12.22 -13.39
N LEU A 8 7.57 -12.71 -12.78
CA LEU A 8 7.13 -12.27 -11.45
C LEU A 8 8.18 -12.52 -10.35
N GLY A 9 9.09 -13.47 -10.57
CA GLY A 9 10.21 -13.76 -9.67
C GLY A 9 11.25 -12.64 -9.60
N GLU A 10 11.38 -11.85 -10.66
CA GLU A 10 12.35 -10.76 -10.80
C GLU A 10 11.83 -9.41 -10.34
N ILE A 11 10.57 -9.35 -9.89
CA ILE A 11 10.00 -8.12 -9.34
C ILE A 11 10.71 -7.75 -8.05
N LEU A 12 11.26 -6.55 -8.05
CA LEU A 12 11.82 -5.90 -6.87
C LEU A 12 10.90 -4.76 -6.44
N VAL A 13 10.88 -4.47 -5.15
CA VAL A 13 10.22 -3.28 -4.61
C VAL A 13 11.25 -2.54 -3.77
N GLN A 14 11.32 -1.22 -3.89
CA GLN A 14 12.24 -0.40 -3.11
C GLN A 14 11.64 0.96 -2.73
N PRO A 15 12.12 1.60 -1.65
CA PRO A 15 11.73 2.96 -1.32
C PRO A 15 12.14 3.89 -2.45
N VAL A 16 11.26 4.84 -2.77
CA VAL A 16 11.55 5.88 -3.76
C VAL A 16 12.66 6.79 -3.22
N HIS A 17 13.73 6.95 -3.99
CA HIS A 17 14.82 7.86 -3.63
C HIS A 17 14.43 9.33 -3.86
N PRO A 18 15.05 10.30 -3.16
CA PRO A 18 14.71 11.72 -3.32
C PRO A 18 14.73 12.23 -4.76
N PHE A 19 15.69 11.77 -5.59
CA PHE A 19 15.79 12.15 -7.00
C PHE A 19 14.70 11.53 -7.90
N GLU A 20 13.97 10.53 -7.40
CA GLU A 20 12.89 9.84 -8.10
C GLU A 20 11.50 10.40 -7.72
N GLU A 21 11.42 11.23 -6.68
CA GLU A 21 10.15 11.71 -6.11
C GLU A 21 9.30 12.47 -7.11
N GLN A 22 9.92 13.33 -7.93
CA GLN A 22 9.21 14.08 -8.97
C GLN A 22 8.55 13.13 -9.98
N ARG A 23 9.31 12.16 -10.51
CA ARG A 23 8.79 11.15 -11.44
C ARG A 23 7.66 10.33 -10.82
N TYR A 24 7.81 9.94 -9.56
CA TYR A 24 6.78 9.23 -8.81
C TYR A 24 5.48 10.04 -8.73
N GLN A 25 5.57 11.31 -8.36
CA GLN A 25 4.41 12.18 -8.24
C GLN A 25 3.73 12.41 -9.59
N GLU A 26 4.50 12.65 -10.65
CA GLU A 26 3.97 12.86 -12.00
C GLU A 26 3.20 11.62 -12.50
N LEU A 27 3.77 10.43 -12.34
CA LEU A 27 3.12 9.18 -12.73
C LEU A 27 1.87 8.89 -11.87
N MET A 28 1.96 9.11 -10.55
CA MET A 28 0.82 8.94 -9.65
C MET A 28 -0.30 9.93 -10.00
N GLN A 29 0.04 11.19 -10.28
CA GLN A 29 -0.93 12.22 -10.66
C GLN A 29 -1.63 11.87 -11.97
N LYS A 30 -0.87 11.36 -12.94
CA LYS A 30 -1.37 11.04 -14.28
C LYS A 30 -2.24 9.79 -14.33
N HIS A 31 -1.90 8.76 -13.56
CA HIS A 31 -2.48 7.43 -13.75
C HIS A 31 -3.34 6.93 -12.58
N HIS A 32 -3.18 7.46 -11.36
CA HIS A 32 -4.01 7.04 -10.23
C HIS A 32 -5.31 7.85 -10.17
N CYS A 33 -6.45 7.19 -9.92
CA CYS A 33 -7.77 7.84 -9.97
C CYS A 33 -7.99 8.94 -8.91
N LEU A 34 -7.16 8.98 -7.86
CA LEU A 34 -7.13 10.01 -6.82
C LEU A 34 -5.92 10.96 -6.94
N GLY A 35 -5.13 10.82 -8.01
CA GLY A 35 -3.90 11.57 -8.22
C GLY A 35 -2.81 11.32 -7.17
N SER A 36 -1.80 12.18 -7.21
CA SER A 36 -0.66 12.18 -6.29
C SER A 36 -1.09 12.63 -4.90
N LEU A 37 -0.42 12.08 -3.89
CA LEU A 37 -0.56 12.50 -2.50
C LEU A 37 0.83 12.89 -1.98
N PRO A 38 1.05 14.12 -1.49
CA PRO A 38 2.34 14.52 -0.93
C PRO A 38 2.65 13.70 0.34
N LYS A 39 3.94 13.61 0.70
CA LYS A 39 4.35 13.01 1.99
C LYS A 39 3.87 13.92 3.12
N ILE A 40 2.79 13.50 3.80
CA ILE A 40 2.25 14.19 4.98
C ILE A 40 2.42 13.23 6.16
N SER A 41 2.99 13.73 7.27
CA SER A 41 3.35 12.89 8.43
C SER A 41 4.28 11.73 8.04
N GLU A 42 4.24 10.63 8.77
CA GLU A 42 4.94 9.39 8.43
C GLU A 42 4.37 8.80 7.14
N THR A 43 5.14 8.90 6.06
CA THR A 43 4.79 8.37 4.75
C THR A 43 6.02 7.82 4.04
N LEU A 44 5.93 6.59 3.54
CA LEU A 44 6.89 5.98 2.63
C LEU A 44 6.26 5.75 1.25
N TRP A 45 7.05 5.99 0.23
CA TRP A 45 6.71 5.65 -1.15
C TRP A 45 7.59 4.51 -1.62
N TYR A 46 6.99 3.60 -2.38
CA TYR A 46 7.69 2.50 -3.02
C TYR A 46 7.48 2.53 -4.52
N VAL A 47 8.52 2.11 -5.23
CA VAL A 47 8.45 1.73 -6.64
C VAL A 47 8.67 0.22 -6.76
N ALA A 48 7.86 -0.43 -7.58
CA ALA A 48 8.11 -1.79 -8.05
C ALA A 48 8.84 -1.76 -9.39
N LEU A 49 9.85 -2.60 -9.53
CA LEU A 49 10.76 -2.64 -10.67
C LEU A 49 10.79 -4.03 -11.31
N TRP A 50 10.95 -4.06 -12.62
CA TRP A 50 11.38 -5.22 -13.39
C TRP A 50 12.56 -4.81 -14.27
N GLY A 51 13.77 -5.23 -13.91
CA GLY A 51 14.99 -4.60 -14.41
C GLY A 51 15.00 -3.11 -14.08
N ASP A 52 15.21 -2.26 -15.07
CA ASP A 52 15.18 -0.79 -14.93
C ASP A 52 13.79 -0.17 -15.12
N HIS A 53 12.76 -1.00 -15.37
CA HIS A 53 11.42 -0.52 -15.65
C HIS A 53 10.59 -0.37 -14.38
N TRP A 54 9.99 0.81 -14.21
CA TRP A 54 8.97 1.03 -13.20
C TRP A 54 7.67 0.36 -13.64
N VAL A 55 7.14 -0.53 -12.80
CA VAL A 55 5.92 -1.30 -13.12
C VAL A 55 4.74 -0.93 -12.21
N ALA A 56 5.01 -0.47 -10.98
CA ALA A 56 3.98 -0.01 -10.06
C ALA A 56 4.51 0.98 -9.02
N LEU A 57 3.59 1.72 -8.41
CA LEU A 57 3.85 2.73 -7.38
C LEU A 57 2.93 2.50 -6.18
N LEU A 58 3.46 2.63 -4.96
CA LEU A 58 2.71 2.44 -3.72
C LEU A 58 3.02 3.54 -2.71
N SER A 59 1.98 4.02 -2.03
CA SER A 59 2.12 4.88 -0.84
C SER A 59 1.67 4.13 0.40
N PHE A 60 2.49 4.19 1.43
CA PHE A 60 2.14 3.77 2.79
C PHE A 60 2.24 5.01 3.68
N SER A 61 1.15 5.37 4.34
CA SER A 61 1.08 6.55 5.21
C SER A 61 0.53 6.17 6.59
N ALA A 62 0.72 7.04 7.57
CA ALA A 62 0.07 6.91 8.87
C ALA A 62 -1.44 6.59 8.73
N SER A 63 -1.96 5.80 9.66
CA SER A 63 -3.37 5.40 9.68
C SER A 63 -4.33 6.58 9.84
N ALA A 64 -5.58 6.39 9.42
CA ALA A 64 -6.61 7.40 9.63
C ALA A 64 -6.87 7.58 11.13
N LEU A 65 -6.87 8.83 11.62
CA LEU A 65 -7.05 9.16 13.04
C LEU A 65 -8.33 8.53 13.62
N LYS A 66 -9.43 8.59 12.88
CA LYS A 66 -10.73 8.01 13.25
C LYS A 66 -11.17 7.03 12.16
N CYS A 67 -11.37 5.77 12.52
CA CYS A 67 -11.91 4.75 11.64
C CYS A 67 -12.75 3.78 12.46
N ALA A 68 -14.05 4.04 12.57
CA ALA A 68 -14.94 3.22 13.40
C ALA A 68 -15.02 1.76 12.92
N ALA A 69 -14.81 1.52 11.62
CA ALA A 69 -14.73 0.18 11.05
C ALA A 69 -13.53 -0.60 11.61
N ARG A 70 -12.34 0.01 11.60
CA ARG A 70 -11.13 -0.54 12.23
C ARG A 70 -11.34 -0.72 13.72
N ASP A 71 -11.72 0.34 14.41
CA ASP A 71 -11.72 0.36 15.87
C ASP A 71 -12.68 -0.71 16.44
N ARG A 72 -13.83 -0.95 15.78
CA ARG A 72 -14.73 -2.06 16.10
C ARG A 72 -14.15 -3.44 15.78
N TRP A 73 -13.48 -3.59 14.63
CA TRP A 73 -12.90 -4.87 14.24
C TRP A 73 -11.75 -5.28 15.18
N ILE A 74 -10.87 -4.34 15.53
CA ILE A 74 -9.78 -4.63 16.48
C ILE A 74 -10.32 -4.77 17.91
N GLY A 75 -11.42 -4.10 18.25
CA GLY A 75 -12.05 -4.17 19.57
C GLY A 75 -11.26 -3.42 20.65
N TRP A 76 -10.49 -2.39 20.28
CA TRP A 76 -9.72 -1.60 21.25
C TRP A 76 -10.61 -0.65 22.06
N ASN A 77 -10.28 -0.51 23.35
CA ASN A 77 -10.83 0.55 24.19
C ASN A 77 -10.28 1.91 23.72
N LEU A 78 -11.15 2.94 23.67
CA LEU A 78 -10.81 4.32 23.28
C LEU A 78 -9.55 4.86 23.98
N ARG A 79 -9.30 4.46 25.24
CA ARG A 79 -8.12 4.88 26.01
C ARG A 79 -6.79 4.45 25.37
N HIS A 80 -6.75 3.32 24.69
CA HIS A 80 -5.52 2.79 24.07
C HIS A 80 -5.45 3.03 22.57
N GLN A 81 -6.52 3.57 21.97
CA GLN A 81 -6.60 3.77 20.53
C GLN A 81 -5.50 4.70 20.05
N TYR A 82 -5.41 5.92 20.59
CA TYR A 82 -4.48 6.94 20.11
C TYR A 82 -3.02 6.49 20.18
N ASP A 83 -2.60 5.88 21.29
CA ASP A 83 -1.22 5.43 21.47
C ASP A 83 -0.81 4.31 20.51
N ARG A 84 -1.79 3.53 20.02
CA ARG A 84 -1.58 2.39 19.14
C ARG A 84 -1.78 2.70 17.66
N LEU A 85 -2.34 3.86 17.30
CA LEU A 85 -2.55 4.25 15.90
C LEU A 85 -1.26 4.27 15.10
N LYS A 86 -0.14 4.64 15.73
CA LYS A 86 1.19 4.61 15.10
C LYS A 86 1.63 3.21 14.65
N LEU A 87 1.06 2.15 15.23
CA LEU A 87 1.37 0.77 14.85
C LEU A 87 0.59 0.30 13.61
N ILE A 88 -0.30 1.14 13.07
CA ILE A 88 -1.13 0.83 11.92
C ILE A 88 -0.73 1.75 10.77
N VAL A 89 -0.52 1.17 9.59
CA VAL A 89 -0.13 1.89 8.38
C VAL A 89 -1.16 1.66 7.28
N ASN A 90 -1.54 2.74 6.60
CA ASN A 90 -2.49 2.73 5.51
C ASN A 90 -1.77 2.59 4.17
N ASN A 91 -2.10 1.57 3.36
CA ASN A 91 -1.78 1.57 1.94
C ASN A 91 -2.70 2.56 1.20
N SER A 92 -2.28 3.82 1.22
CA SER A 92 -3.08 4.97 0.79
C SER A 92 -3.13 5.14 -0.73
N ARG A 93 -2.16 4.60 -1.47
CA ARG A 93 -2.15 4.55 -2.94
C ARG A 93 -1.55 3.24 -3.42
N PHE A 94 -2.15 2.67 -4.44
CA PHE A 94 -1.56 1.56 -5.18
C PHE A 94 -1.92 1.68 -6.67
N LEU A 95 -0.89 1.85 -7.49
CA LEU A 95 -0.98 2.05 -8.93
C LEU A 95 -0.11 1.02 -9.65
N ILE A 96 -0.70 0.15 -10.44
CA ILE A 96 0.02 -0.58 -11.50
C ILE A 96 0.03 0.34 -12.72
N LEU A 97 1.20 0.53 -13.34
CA LEU A 97 1.31 1.41 -14.50
C LEU A 97 0.60 0.78 -15.73
N PRO A 98 0.03 1.59 -16.64
CA PRO A 98 -0.89 1.11 -17.68
C PRO A 98 -0.36 -0.04 -18.55
N ASP A 99 0.94 -0.06 -18.83
CA ASP A 99 1.55 -1.07 -19.70
C ASP A 99 1.85 -2.40 -18.98
N TRP A 100 1.61 -2.47 -17.66
CA TRP A 100 2.06 -3.56 -16.79
C TRP A 100 0.90 -4.34 -16.13
N HIS A 101 -0.32 -4.25 -16.67
CA HIS A 101 -1.48 -4.99 -16.14
C HIS A 101 -1.38 -6.50 -16.42
N ILE A 102 -0.57 -7.20 -15.62
CA ILE A 102 -0.29 -8.63 -15.74
C ILE A 102 -0.90 -9.38 -14.56
N ARG A 103 -1.38 -10.60 -14.83
CA ARG A 103 -1.98 -11.47 -13.80
C ARG A 103 -1.01 -11.68 -12.63
N ASN A 104 -1.52 -11.57 -11.41
CA ASN A 104 -0.79 -11.76 -10.14
C ASN A 104 0.34 -10.75 -9.84
N LEU A 105 0.61 -9.78 -10.72
CA LEU A 105 1.64 -8.77 -10.47
C LEU A 105 1.33 -7.96 -9.21
N GLY A 106 0.09 -7.48 -9.09
CA GLY A 106 -0.30 -6.63 -7.96
C GLY A 106 -0.18 -7.33 -6.61
N SER A 107 -0.62 -8.59 -6.49
CA SER A 107 -0.54 -9.34 -5.23
C SER A 107 0.89 -9.72 -4.88
N ARG A 108 1.73 -10.02 -5.89
CA ARG A 108 3.17 -10.21 -5.71
C ARG A 108 3.82 -8.96 -5.14
N ILE A 109 3.56 -7.79 -5.71
CA ILE A 109 4.09 -6.50 -5.25
C ILE A 109 3.65 -6.20 -3.81
N LEU A 110 2.35 -6.35 -3.49
CA LEU A 110 1.86 -6.16 -2.13
C LEU A 110 2.53 -7.10 -1.13
N SER A 111 2.78 -8.36 -1.52
CA SER A 111 3.47 -9.33 -0.66
C SER A 111 4.93 -8.95 -0.41
N LEU A 112 5.62 -8.43 -1.44
CA LEU A 112 6.99 -7.95 -1.30
C LEU A 112 7.08 -6.70 -0.42
N CYS A 113 6.15 -5.75 -0.59
CA CYS A 113 6.08 -4.56 0.27
C CYS A 113 5.83 -4.94 1.73
N GLN A 114 4.87 -5.84 2.00
CA GLN A 114 4.56 -6.32 3.36
C GLN A 114 5.80 -6.86 4.09
N LYS A 115 6.63 -7.67 3.41
CA LYS A 115 7.83 -8.29 4.00
C LYS A 115 8.93 -7.31 4.43
N ARG A 116 8.93 -6.09 3.87
CA ARG A 116 9.99 -5.09 4.13
C ARG A 116 9.50 -3.88 4.91
N LEU A 117 8.19 -3.62 4.88
CA LEU A 117 7.61 -2.38 5.35
C LEU A 117 7.91 -2.12 6.83
N ASP A 118 7.82 -3.13 7.70
CA ASP A 118 8.15 -2.95 9.13
C ASP A 118 9.59 -2.48 9.34
N THR A 119 10.55 -3.14 8.68
CA THR A 119 11.97 -2.77 8.76
C THR A 119 12.22 -1.35 8.25
N ASP A 120 11.66 -0.99 7.09
CA ASP A 120 11.84 0.35 6.52
C ASP A 120 11.14 1.43 7.36
N TRP A 121 9.97 1.12 7.92
CA TRP A 121 9.21 2.03 8.79
C TRP A 121 9.94 2.27 10.09
N GLN A 122 10.40 1.20 10.76
CA GLN A 122 11.17 1.30 12.00
C GLN A 122 12.48 2.07 11.77
N LYS A 123 13.17 1.83 10.65
CA LYS A 123 14.37 2.57 10.29
C LYS A 123 14.11 4.06 10.07
N THR A 124 12.96 4.42 9.50
CA THR A 124 12.65 5.80 9.12
C THR A 124 12.01 6.59 10.27
N PHE A 125 11.13 5.98 11.06
CA PHE A 125 10.28 6.65 12.04
C PHE A 125 10.48 6.14 13.48
N GLY A 126 11.28 5.10 13.70
CA GLY A 126 11.68 4.65 15.04
C GLY A 126 10.68 3.73 15.75
N HIS A 127 9.67 3.20 15.06
CA HIS A 127 8.74 2.22 15.62
C HIS A 127 8.25 1.22 14.57
N SER A 128 7.79 0.06 15.05
CA SER A 128 7.28 -1.02 14.21
C SER A 128 5.86 -0.77 13.69
N VAL A 129 5.50 -1.54 12.67
CA VAL A 129 4.16 -1.67 12.07
C VAL A 129 3.63 -3.06 12.41
N VAL A 130 2.42 -3.12 12.96
CA VAL A 130 1.76 -4.37 13.35
C VAL A 130 0.60 -4.71 12.41
N LEU A 131 0.00 -3.68 11.80
CA LEU A 131 -1.19 -3.84 10.97
C LEU A 131 -1.12 -2.92 9.75
N LEU A 132 -1.52 -3.45 8.59
CA LEU A 132 -1.82 -2.66 7.41
C LEU A 132 -3.31 -2.51 7.22
N GLU A 133 -3.74 -1.31 6.86
CA GLU A 133 -5.12 -1.02 6.46
C GLU A 133 -5.17 -0.46 5.04
N THR A 134 -6.32 -0.61 4.38
CA THR A 134 -6.65 0.12 3.17
C THR A 134 -8.17 0.23 3.04
N PHE A 135 -8.61 1.11 2.15
CA PHE A 135 -10.00 1.42 1.91
C PHE A 135 -10.31 1.20 0.44
N VAL A 136 -11.11 0.17 0.14
CA VAL A 136 -11.48 -0.17 -1.23
C VAL A 136 -12.89 0.33 -1.49
N ASP A 137 -13.03 1.18 -2.51
CA ASP A 137 -14.33 1.55 -3.06
C ASP A 137 -14.79 0.47 -4.06
N PRO A 138 -15.78 -0.37 -3.73
CA PRO A 138 -16.25 -1.45 -4.59
C PRO A 138 -16.95 -0.95 -5.86
N GLU A 139 -17.40 0.32 -5.89
CA GLU A 139 -17.96 0.92 -7.12
C GLU A 139 -16.85 1.16 -8.16
N ARG A 140 -15.59 1.25 -7.73
CA ARG A 140 -14.41 1.45 -8.60
C ARG A 140 -13.53 0.22 -8.75
N PHE A 141 -13.35 -0.56 -7.68
CA PHE A 141 -12.39 -1.66 -7.62
C PHE A 141 -12.93 -2.87 -6.84
N GLN A 142 -12.77 -4.07 -7.37
CA GLN A 142 -13.21 -5.30 -6.71
C GLN A 142 -12.34 -5.72 -5.51
N GLY A 143 -11.20 -5.06 -5.27
CA GLY A 143 -10.28 -5.41 -4.17
C GLY A 143 -9.57 -6.76 -4.33
N THR A 144 -9.66 -7.39 -5.50
CA THR A 144 -9.11 -8.73 -5.80
C THR A 144 -7.61 -8.83 -5.47
N VAL A 145 -6.86 -7.75 -5.67
CA VAL A 145 -5.42 -7.71 -5.41
C VAL A 145 -5.09 -7.88 -3.92
N TYR A 146 -5.88 -7.27 -3.02
CA TYR A 146 -5.71 -7.39 -1.58
C TYR A 146 -6.11 -8.77 -1.10
N LYS A 147 -7.24 -9.31 -1.60
CA LYS A 147 -7.67 -10.68 -1.30
C LYS A 147 -6.61 -11.71 -1.73
N ALA A 148 -6.05 -11.55 -2.93
CA ALA A 148 -4.99 -12.43 -3.43
C ALA A 148 -3.66 -12.28 -2.69
N ALA A 149 -3.45 -11.17 -1.97
CA ALA A 149 -2.31 -10.94 -1.09
C ALA A 149 -2.59 -11.34 0.37
N ASN A 150 -3.65 -12.13 0.63
CA ASN A 150 -4.10 -12.59 1.94
C ASN A 150 -4.58 -11.50 2.92
N TRP A 151 -5.05 -10.36 2.40
CA TRP A 151 -5.70 -9.36 3.23
C TRP A 151 -7.15 -9.76 3.51
N LEU A 152 -7.63 -9.43 4.72
CA LEU A 152 -8.95 -9.75 5.23
C LEU A 152 -9.90 -8.56 5.06
N LEU A 153 -11.06 -8.79 4.45
CA LEU A 153 -12.19 -7.85 4.49
C LEU A 153 -12.83 -7.93 5.87
N CYS A 154 -12.76 -6.82 6.63
CA CYS A 154 -13.12 -6.82 8.04
C CYS A 154 -14.39 -6.03 8.36
N ALA A 155 -14.74 -5.05 7.52
CA ALA A 155 -15.98 -4.29 7.67
C ALA A 155 -16.37 -3.60 6.35
N ILE A 156 -17.66 -3.26 6.25
CA ILE A 156 -18.22 -2.41 5.19
C ILE A 156 -18.83 -1.18 5.87
N ALA A 157 -18.41 0.02 5.48
CA ALA A 157 -18.89 1.27 6.04
C ALA A 157 -19.14 2.28 4.91
N HIS A 158 -20.36 2.81 4.79
CA HIS A 158 -20.73 3.74 3.71
C HIS A 158 -20.33 3.24 2.31
N LYS A 159 -20.58 1.95 2.05
CA LYS A 159 -20.15 1.21 0.84
C LYS A 159 -18.64 1.07 0.63
N ILE A 160 -17.79 1.64 1.49
CA ILE A 160 -16.34 1.41 1.44
C ILE A 160 -15.99 0.15 2.22
N HIS A 161 -15.14 -0.68 1.63
CA HIS A 161 -14.60 -1.89 2.23
C HIS A 161 -13.35 -1.56 3.04
N TYR A 162 -13.37 -1.85 4.34
CA TYR A 162 -12.18 -1.80 5.20
C TYR A 162 -11.46 -3.15 5.14
N VAL A 163 -10.23 -3.13 4.63
CA VAL A 163 -9.44 -4.32 4.34
C VAL A 163 -8.10 -4.21 5.06
N THR A 164 -7.64 -5.31 5.68
CA THR A 164 -6.47 -5.28 6.55
C THR A 164 -5.58 -6.51 6.40
N SER A 165 -4.31 -6.37 6.73
CA SER A 165 -3.35 -7.48 6.81
C SER A 165 -2.48 -7.32 8.05
N ALA A 166 -2.18 -8.41 8.74
CA ALA A 166 -1.13 -8.39 9.76
C ALA A 166 0.23 -8.27 9.09
N VAL A 167 1.15 -7.53 9.69
CA VAL A 167 2.55 -7.54 9.27
C VAL A 167 3.24 -8.66 10.04
N MET A 168 3.66 -9.72 9.33
CA MET A 168 4.48 -10.81 9.86
C MET A 168 5.91 -10.69 9.35
#